data_AF-A0A970GVK6-F1
#
_entry.id   AF-A0A970GVK6-F1
#
_cell.length_a   1.000
_cell.length_b   1.000
_cell.length_c   1.000
_cell.angle_alpha   90.00
_cell.angle_beta   90.00
_cell.angle_gamma   90.00
#
_symmetry.space_group_name_H-M   'P 1'
#
loop_
_entity.id
_entity.type
_entity.pdbx_description
1 polymer ?
#
loop_
_entity_poly.entity_id
_entity_poly.type
_entity_poly.pdbx_seq_one_letter_code
_entity_poly.pdbx_strand_id
1 'polypeptide(L)'
;MNYPDHIARSGKTIYDLVHDADDLYLPLSELETTLRNGLVGMSLDYPLRTRSKKLKSKICEILGYPVPKSFRKTQPRFPGQDFDTYVQKSNNLQIWNEEISPTRRYVIIRVDELSHVVAVRVVTGEVLAKLDRTGTLTRKYQARSRDPVTTSELVTQSDAYGLVERVRSLGTKDVLGTRVDFRRFLPIGELFACLSRMVGTRIADPGADQERSRGDALHEAVCRSLGMIRKEDKGTCPDVLEQLLEVKLQTSPTIDLGLMLPDDEIPLDTVTSAKHCDVRYAVFYGLADGKNVQLDHLVMCAGRDFFKYFQRFEGKVVNKKLQIPLPSDFFD
;
A
#
# COMPACT_ATOMS: atom_id res chain seq x y z
N MET A 1 -12.93 -36.64 -10.69
CA MET A 1 -12.82 -37.16 -9.31
C MET A 1 -13.31 -36.07 -8.37
N ASN A 2 -14.10 -36.38 -7.34
CA ASN A 2 -14.59 -35.35 -6.41
C ASN A 2 -13.55 -35.11 -5.30
N TYR A 3 -12.51 -34.33 -5.62
CA TYR A 3 -11.42 -34.03 -4.67
C TYR A 3 -11.92 -33.41 -3.36
N PRO A 4 -12.85 -32.42 -3.34
CA PRO A 4 -13.39 -31.89 -2.10
C PRO A 4 -13.98 -32.95 -1.16
N ASP A 5 -14.73 -33.93 -1.70
CA ASP A 5 -15.28 -35.02 -0.89
C ASP A 5 -14.20 -35.92 -0.31
N HIS A 6 -13.17 -36.23 -1.10
CA HIS A 6 -12.05 -37.07 -0.65
C HIS A 6 -11.23 -36.37 0.44
N ILE A 7 -10.96 -35.07 0.26
CA ILE A 7 -10.31 -34.22 1.26
C ILE A 7 -11.13 -34.19 2.55
N ALA A 8 -12.43 -33.94 2.45
CA ALA A 8 -13.31 -33.90 3.62
C ALA A 8 -13.31 -35.24 4.39
N ARG A 9 -13.38 -36.37 3.68
CA ARG A 9 -13.34 -37.72 4.26
C ARG A 9 -11.98 -38.08 4.86
N SER A 10 -10.90 -37.53 4.33
CA SER A 10 -9.55 -37.79 4.84
C SER A 10 -9.31 -37.23 6.25
N GLY A 11 -10.10 -36.25 6.68
CA GLY A 11 -9.90 -35.53 7.93
C GLY A 11 -8.64 -34.65 7.96
N LYS A 12 -7.90 -34.55 6.86
CA LYS A 12 -6.72 -33.69 6.75
C LYS A 12 -7.10 -32.21 6.74
N THR A 13 -6.18 -31.39 7.22
CA THR A 13 -6.27 -29.93 7.20
C THR A 13 -5.52 -29.38 5.99
N ILE A 14 -5.73 -28.08 5.71
CA ILE A 14 -4.99 -27.38 4.66
C ILE A 14 -3.48 -27.27 4.92
N TYR A 15 -3.03 -27.63 6.12
CA TYR A 15 -1.63 -27.62 6.53
C TYR A 15 -0.92 -28.96 6.36
N ASP A 16 -1.67 -30.04 6.17
CA ASP A 16 -1.11 -31.37 5.99
C ASP A 16 -0.66 -31.51 4.53
N LEU A 17 0.60 -31.90 4.34
CA LEU A 17 1.14 -32.10 2.99
C LEU A 17 0.44 -33.30 2.35
N VAL A 18 -0.10 -33.09 1.14
CA VAL A 18 -0.80 -34.14 0.39
C VAL A 18 -0.24 -34.36 -1.01
N HIS A 19 0.94 -33.82 -1.33
CA HIS A 19 1.57 -33.92 -2.66
C HIS A 19 1.73 -35.35 -3.19
N ASP A 20 1.90 -36.34 -2.31
CA ASP A 20 2.02 -37.76 -2.68
C ASP A 20 0.68 -38.52 -2.73
N ALA A 21 -0.44 -37.84 -2.48
CA ALA A 21 -1.78 -38.44 -2.47
C ALA A 21 -2.58 -37.95 -3.69
N ASP A 22 -2.58 -38.77 -4.75
CA ASP A 22 -3.20 -38.46 -6.04
C ASP A 22 -4.70 -38.12 -5.96
N ASP A 23 -5.39 -38.58 -4.92
CA ASP A 23 -6.81 -38.33 -4.70
C ASP A 23 -7.11 -37.13 -3.80
N LEU A 24 -6.08 -36.49 -3.25
CA LEU A 24 -6.17 -35.34 -2.35
C LEU A 24 -5.45 -34.09 -2.89
N TYR A 25 -4.42 -34.24 -3.72
CA TYR A 25 -3.73 -33.12 -4.35
C TYR A 25 -4.36 -32.78 -5.68
N LEU A 26 -5.02 -31.62 -5.78
CA LEU A 26 -5.71 -31.26 -7.01
C LEU A 26 -4.68 -30.95 -8.11
N PRO A 27 -4.81 -31.50 -9.32
CA PRO A 27 -4.11 -31.01 -10.50
C PRO A 27 -4.40 -29.53 -10.75
N LEU A 28 -3.51 -28.81 -11.46
CA LEU A 28 -3.62 -27.37 -11.67
C LEU A 28 -4.98 -26.94 -12.29
N SER A 29 -5.43 -27.65 -13.32
CA SER A 29 -6.71 -27.39 -14.02
C SER A 29 -7.94 -27.67 -13.14
N GLU A 30 -7.88 -28.72 -12.33
CA GLU A 30 -8.94 -29.09 -11.38
C GLU A 30 -9.01 -28.08 -10.24
N LEU A 31 -7.86 -27.63 -9.72
CA LEU A 31 -7.77 -26.57 -8.72
C LEU A 31 -8.36 -25.27 -9.26
N GLU A 32 -8.01 -24.88 -10.49
CA GLU A 32 -8.55 -23.69 -11.14
C GLU A 32 -10.07 -23.77 -11.31
N THR A 33 -10.57 -24.87 -11.87
CA THR A 33 -12.01 -25.08 -12.10
C THR A 33 -12.79 -25.08 -10.80
N THR A 34 -12.30 -25.81 -9.78
CA THR A 34 -12.92 -25.92 -8.47
C THR A 34 -13.02 -24.56 -7.78
N LEU A 35 -11.91 -23.79 -7.78
CA LEU A 35 -11.90 -22.45 -7.19
C LEU A 35 -12.73 -21.45 -7.98
N ARG A 36 -12.69 -21.48 -9.31
CA ARG A 36 -13.52 -20.63 -10.17
C ARG A 36 -15.00 -20.82 -9.85
N ASN A 37 -15.46 -22.07 -9.85
CA ASN A 37 -16.87 -22.40 -9.61
C ASN A 37 -17.34 -21.98 -8.20
N GLY A 38 -16.45 -22.04 -7.20
CA GLY A 38 -16.79 -21.69 -5.83
C GLY A 38 -16.61 -20.22 -5.44
N LEU A 39 -15.77 -19.47 -6.16
CA LEU A 39 -15.41 -18.08 -5.84
C LEU A 39 -16.11 -17.05 -6.72
N VAL A 40 -16.40 -17.34 -8.00
CA VAL A 40 -17.05 -16.36 -8.89
C VAL A 40 -18.40 -15.92 -8.30
N GLY A 41 -18.65 -14.61 -8.29
CA GLY A 41 -19.79 -13.97 -7.65
C GLY A 41 -19.61 -13.67 -6.17
N MET A 42 -18.55 -14.16 -5.51
CA MET A 42 -18.28 -13.82 -4.10
C MET A 42 -17.94 -12.34 -3.96
N SER A 43 -18.64 -11.63 -3.09
CA SER A 43 -18.26 -10.27 -2.69
C SER A 43 -17.07 -10.29 -1.73
N LEU A 44 -16.08 -9.45 -2.05
CA LEU A 44 -14.89 -9.20 -1.25
C LEU A 44 -14.81 -7.73 -0.77
N ASP A 45 -15.94 -7.04 -0.72
CA ASP A 45 -16.06 -5.66 -0.22
C ASP A 45 -15.92 -5.61 1.33
N TYR A 46 -14.70 -5.80 1.79
CA TYR A 46 -14.33 -5.78 3.20
C TYR A 46 -12.98 -5.09 3.39
N PRO A 47 -12.70 -4.56 4.60
CA PRO A 47 -11.35 -4.14 4.96
C PRO A 47 -10.31 -5.23 4.72
N LEU A 48 -9.08 -4.86 4.31
CA LEU A 48 -8.04 -5.77 3.79
C LEU A 48 -7.85 -7.07 4.61
N ARG A 49 -7.77 -6.96 5.94
CA ARG A 49 -7.57 -8.11 6.83
C ARG A 49 -8.79 -9.05 6.85
N THR A 50 -9.97 -8.46 6.93
CA THR A 50 -11.26 -9.19 6.91
C THR A 50 -11.46 -9.86 5.55
N ARG A 51 -11.19 -9.14 4.46
CA ARG A 51 -11.21 -9.67 3.09
C ARG A 51 -10.32 -10.89 2.93
N SER A 52 -9.06 -10.78 3.37
CA SER A 52 -8.10 -11.89 3.31
C SER A 52 -8.58 -13.10 4.11
N LYS A 53 -9.14 -12.89 5.31
CA LYS A 53 -9.68 -13.98 6.14
C LYS A 53 -10.88 -14.65 5.45
N LYS A 54 -11.85 -13.86 4.97
CA LYS A 54 -13.06 -14.35 4.30
C LYS A 54 -12.74 -15.18 3.06
N LEU A 55 -11.86 -14.67 2.19
CA LEU A 55 -11.43 -15.41 1.00
C LEU A 55 -10.79 -16.75 1.37
N LYS A 56 -9.84 -16.76 2.32
CA LYS A 56 -9.14 -17.99 2.69
C LYS A 56 -10.07 -19.02 3.34
N SER A 57 -11.01 -18.57 4.17
CA SER A 57 -12.05 -19.44 4.72
C SER A 57 -12.90 -20.06 3.62
N LYS A 58 -13.34 -19.25 2.65
CA LYS A 58 -14.15 -19.75 1.52
C LYS A 58 -13.40 -20.77 0.67
N ILE A 59 -12.10 -20.56 0.44
CA ILE A 59 -11.24 -21.52 -0.28
C ILE A 59 -11.16 -22.86 0.47
N CYS A 60 -11.00 -22.85 1.79
CA CYS A 60 -11.03 -24.09 2.57
C CYS A 60 -12.36 -24.83 2.41
N GLU A 61 -13.49 -24.12 2.50
CA GLU A 61 -14.82 -24.70 2.29
C GLU A 61 -14.98 -25.32 0.89
N ILE A 62 -14.56 -24.61 -0.16
CA ILE A 62 -14.62 -25.07 -1.55
C ILE A 62 -13.79 -26.34 -1.76
N LEU A 63 -12.60 -26.40 -1.16
CA LEU A 63 -11.69 -27.53 -1.30
C LEU A 63 -12.01 -28.69 -0.33
N GLY A 64 -13.04 -28.57 0.52
CA GLY A 64 -13.41 -29.60 1.49
C GLY A 64 -12.54 -29.66 2.75
N TYR A 65 -11.67 -28.66 2.99
CA TYR A 65 -10.86 -28.58 4.20
C TYR A 65 -11.63 -27.95 5.37
N PRO A 66 -11.39 -28.39 6.61
CA PRO A 66 -11.87 -27.68 7.79
C PRO A 66 -11.25 -26.28 7.85
N VAL A 67 -12.10 -25.27 8.07
CA VAL A 67 -11.64 -23.88 8.19
C VAL A 67 -10.89 -23.69 9.51
N PRO A 68 -9.60 -23.31 9.50
CA PRO A 68 -8.87 -23.09 10.74
C PRO A 68 -9.39 -21.85 11.48
N LYS A 69 -9.39 -21.90 12.82
CA LYS A 69 -9.74 -20.73 13.67
C LYS A 69 -8.91 -19.49 13.34
N SER A 70 -7.65 -19.71 12.99
CA SER A 70 -6.70 -18.70 12.52
C SER A 70 -5.76 -19.27 11.47
N PHE A 71 -5.54 -18.53 10.38
CA PHE A 71 -4.60 -18.95 9.34
C PHE A 71 -3.15 -18.72 9.78
N ARG A 72 -2.34 -19.79 9.78
CA ARG A 72 -0.91 -19.75 10.10
C ARG A 72 -0.14 -18.86 9.13
N LYS A 73 0.97 -18.28 9.59
CA LYS A 73 1.92 -17.50 8.77
C LYS A 73 2.97 -18.41 8.13
N THR A 74 2.50 -19.34 7.31
CA THR A 74 3.34 -20.22 6.48
C THR A 74 3.48 -19.65 5.07
N GLN A 75 4.45 -20.20 4.34
CA GLN A 75 4.70 -19.89 2.94
C GLN A 75 4.93 -21.22 2.19
N PRO A 76 4.06 -21.60 1.25
CA PRO A 76 2.83 -20.90 0.89
C PRO A 76 1.78 -20.89 2.02
N ARG A 77 0.76 -20.05 1.88
CA ARG A 77 -0.33 -19.96 2.86
C ARG A 77 -1.19 -21.22 2.92
N PHE A 78 -1.28 -21.96 1.82
CA PHE A 78 -1.99 -23.22 1.67
C PHE A 78 -0.99 -24.35 1.34
N PRO A 79 -0.17 -24.83 2.29
CA PRO A 79 0.91 -25.77 2.00
C PRO A 79 0.43 -27.16 1.58
N GLY A 80 -0.75 -27.61 2.03
CA GLY A 80 -1.32 -28.88 1.54
C GLY A 80 -1.56 -28.90 0.03
N GLN A 81 -1.87 -27.73 -0.54
CA GLN A 81 -2.07 -27.55 -1.98
C GLN A 81 -1.01 -26.62 -2.59
N ASP A 82 0.14 -26.42 -1.95
CA ASP A 82 1.25 -25.60 -2.46
C ASP A 82 0.86 -24.30 -3.23
N PHE A 83 -0.01 -23.46 -2.67
CA PHE A 83 -0.42 -22.21 -3.33
C PHE A 83 -0.62 -20.98 -2.42
N ASP A 84 -0.46 -19.81 -3.02
CA ASP A 84 -0.85 -18.51 -2.45
C ASP A 84 -1.94 -17.82 -3.29
N THR A 85 -2.68 -16.91 -2.67
CA THR A 85 -3.84 -16.23 -3.29
C THR A 85 -3.59 -14.73 -3.46
N TYR A 86 -3.93 -14.19 -4.63
CA TYR A 86 -3.70 -12.80 -5.00
C TYR A 86 -4.98 -12.19 -5.61
N VAL A 87 -5.61 -11.26 -4.89
CA VAL A 87 -6.78 -10.53 -5.39
C VAL A 87 -6.31 -9.31 -6.18
N GLN A 88 -6.79 -9.14 -7.41
CA GLN A 88 -6.37 -8.09 -8.34
C GLN A 88 -7.59 -7.36 -8.93
N LYS A 89 -7.55 -6.02 -8.89
CA LYS A 89 -8.48 -5.14 -9.62
C LYS A 89 -7.99 -4.80 -11.04
N SER A 90 -6.68 -4.85 -11.26
CA SER A 90 -6.05 -4.52 -12.53
C SER A 90 -5.06 -5.61 -12.97
N ASN A 91 -4.61 -5.57 -14.22
CA ASN A 91 -3.65 -6.52 -14.79
C ASN A 91 -2.21 -6.20 -14.36
N ASN A 92 -2.00 -6.05 -13.05
CA ASN A 92 -0.71 -5.73 -12.44
C ASN A 92 -0.57 -6.52 -11.15
N LEU A 93 -0.07 -7.74 -11.25
CA LEU A 93 0.13 -8.62 -10.11
C LEU A 93 1.22 -8.07 -9.20
N GLN A 94 0.93 -8.03 -7.90
CA GLN A 94 1.85 -7.50 -6.89
C GLN A 94 2.16 -8.58 -5.87
N ILE A 95 3.43 -8.98 -5.81
CA ILE A 95 3.95 -9.98 -4.88
C ILE A 95 4.88 -9.26 -3.90
N TRP A 96 4.68 -9.48 -2.60
CA TRP A 96 5.39 -8.76 -1.55
C TRP A 96 6.41 -9.65 -0.84
N ASN A 97 7.64 -9.15 -0.71
CA ASN A 97 8.74 -9.71 0.08
C ASN A 97 9.23 -11.10 -0.34
N GLU A 98 8.95 -11.50 -1.57
CA GLU A 98 9.36 -12.79 -2.11
C GLU A 98 9.68 -12.70 -3.60
N GLU A 99 10.56 -13.59 -4.05
CA GLU A 99 10.76 -13.92 -5.45
C GLU A 99 9.74 -14.98 -5.88
N ILE A 100 9.54 -15.12 -7.18
CA ILE A 100 8.66 -16.15 -7.72
C ILE A 100 9.32 -17.51 -7.52
N SER A 101 8.63 -18.44 -6.85
CA SER A 101 9.08 -19.82 -6.74
C SER A 101 8.56 -20.61 -7.95
N PRO A 102 9.43 -21.20 -8.79
CA PRO A 102 9.01 -21.85 -10.03
C PRO A 102 7.98 -22.98 -9.82
N THR A 103 8.11 -23.71 -8.72
CA THR A 103 7.28 -24.89 -8.40
C THR A 103 5.97 -24.54 -7.70
N ARG A 104 5.87 -23.36 -7.09
CA ARG A 104 4.67 -22.94 -6.35
C ARG A 104 3.54 -22.56 -7.31
N ARG A 105 2.30 -22.79 -6.88
CA ARG A 105 1.08 -22.34 -7.58
C ARG A 105 0.61 -20.98 -7.07
N TYR A 106 0.08 -20.16 -7.97
CA TYR A 106 -0.39 -18.81 -7.72
C TYR A 106 -1.85 -18.71 -8.18
N VAL A 107 -2.76 -18.58 -7.21
CA VAL A 107 -4.19 -18.39 -7.45
C VAL A 107 -4.46 -16.90 -7.56
N ILE A 108 -4.70 -16.42 -8.78
CA ILE A 108 -4.94 -15.01 -9.09
C ILE A 108 -6.44 -14.83 -9.30
N ILE A 109 -7.02 -13.87 -8.57
CA ILE A 109 -8.47 -13.68 -8.46
C ILE A 109 -8.77 -12.25 -8.94
N ARG A 110 -9.51 -12.13 -10.04
CA ARG A 110 -9.99 -10.86 -10.57
C ARG A 110 -11.28 -10.45 -9.87
N VAL A 111 -11.35 -9.20 -9.43
CA VAL A 111 -12.58 -8.60 -8.94
C VAL A 111 -13.02 -7.42 -9.82
N ASP A 112 -14.32 -7.17 -9.87
CA ASP A 112 -14.88 -5.97 -10.51
C ASP A 112 -14.79 -4.73 -9.59
N GLU A 113 -15.35 -3.61 -10.06
CA GLU A 113 -15.38 -2.34 -9.32
C GLU A 113 -16.16 -2.44 -8.01
N LEU A 114 -17.17 -3.31 -7.95
CA LEU A 114 -17.98 -3.60 -6.76
C LEU A 114 -17.34 -4.68 -5.87
N SER A 115 -16.08 -5.06 -6.14
CA SER A 115 -15.34 -6.09 -5.42
C SER A 115 -15.94 -7.50 -5.48
N HIS A 116 -16.74 -7.82 -6.51
CA HIS A 116 -17.18 -9.19 -6.77
C HIS A 116 -16.13 -9.94 -7.57
N VAL A 117 -15.86 -11.19 -7.22
CA VAL A 117 -14.97 -12.06 -8.00
C VAL A 117 -15.61 -12.36 -9.35
N VAL A 118 -14.91 -12.01 -10.44
CA VAL A 118 -15.37 -12.23 -11.81
C VAL A 118 -14.55 -13.29 -12.54
N ALA A 119 -13.31 -13.53 -12.14
CA ALA A 119 -12.48 -14.57 -12.72
C ALA A 119 -11.45 -15.11 -11.72
N VAL A 120 -11.05 -16.37 -11.93
CA VAL A 120 -9.98 -17.04 -11.20
C VAL A 120 -9.07 -17.73 -12.22
N ARG A 121 -7.76 -17.52 -12.07
CA ARG A 121 -6.71 -18.16 -12.85
C ARG A 121 -5.66 -18.74 -11.91
N VAL A 122 -5.22 -19.96 -12.15
CA VAL A 122 -4.19 -20.64 -11.36
C VAL A 122 -3.03 -20.97 -12.27
N VAL A 123 -1.87 -20.39 -11.96
CA VAL A 123 -0.65 -20.57 -12.75
C VAL A 123 0.49 -21.04 -11.86
N THR A 124 1.50 -21.66 -12.45
CA THR A 124 2.75 -21.97 -11.75
C THR A 124 3.65 -20.74 -11.72
N GLY A 125 4.62 -20.73 -10.80
CA GLY A 125 5.63 -19.69 -10.77
C GLY A 125 6.48 -19.65 -12.04
N GLU A 126 6.68 -20.78 -12.74
CA GLU A 126 7.39 -20.77 -14.03
C GLU A 126 6.66 -19.91 -15.08
N VAL A 127 5.32 -19.99 -15.13
CA VAL A 127 4.52 -19.16 -16.03
C VAL A 127 4.63 -17.68 -15.63
N LEU A 128 4.57 -17.36 -14.34
CA LEU A 128 4.71 -15.99 -13.87
C LEU A 128 6.11 -15.42 -14.09
N ALA A 129 7.16 -16.23 -13.94
CA ALA A 129 8.54 -15.81 -14.16
C ALA A 129 8.78 -15.35 -15.62
N LYS A 130 8.09 -15.97 -16.60
CA LYS A 130 8.14 -15.55 -18.00
C LYS A 130 7.46 -14.19 -18.23
N LEU A 131 6.51 -13.81 -17.38
CA LEU A 131 5.81 -12.52 -17.44
C LEU A 131 6.55 -11.40 -16.69
N ASP A 132 7.45 -11.76 -15.77
CA ASP A 132 8.26 -10.80 -15.03
C ASP A 132 9.37 -10.20 -15.91
N ARG A 133 8.99 -9.18 -16.69
CA ARG A 133 9.91 -8.38 -17.50
C ARG A 133 10.77 -7.43 -16.65
N THR A 134 10.45 -7.27 -15.36
CA THR A 134 11.08 -6.26 -14.51
C THR A 134 12.27 -6.82 -13.75
N GLY A 135 12.18 -8.08 -13.29
CA GLY A 135 13.22 -8.78 -12.52
C GLY A 135 13.66 -8.08 -11.23
N THR A 136 13.05 -6.94 -10.89
CA THR A 136 13.58 -5.98 -9.92
C THR A 136 12.56 -5.76 -8.83
N LEU A 137 12.88 -6.27 -7.65
CA LEU A 137 12.12 -5.98 -6.44
C LEU A 137 12.29 -4.51 -6.04
N THR A 138 11.25 -3.71 -6.29
CA THR A 138 11.20 -2.31 -5.85
C THR A 138 11.09 -2.26 -4.33
N ARG A 139 11.86 -1.38 -3.68
CA ARG A 139 12.00 -1.30 -2.22
C ARG A 139 11.20 -0.11 -1.69
N LYS A 140 10.28 -0.35 -0.75
CA LYS A 140 9.58 0.74 -0.06
C LYS A 140 9.90 0.76 1.43
N TYR A 141 10.17 1.95 1.95
CA TYR A 141 10.30 2.21 3.38
C TYR A 141 8.95 2.47 4.02
N GLN A 142 8.79 2.03 5.26
CA GLN A 142 7.59 2.23 6.04
C GLN A 142 7.93 2.61 7.48
N ALA A 143 7.05 3.40 8.09
CA ALA A 143 7.12 3.77 9.50
C ALA A 143 5.75 3.72 10.16
N ARG A 144 5.72 3.81 11.49
CA ARG A 144 4.52 3.99 12.30
C ARG A 144 4.82 4.99 13.41
N SER A 145 3.82 5.61 14.03
CA SER A 145 4.06 6.37 15.26
C SER A 145 4.59 5.42 16.35
N ARG A 146 5.48 5.93 17.22
CA ARG A 146 5.99 5.17 18.37
C ARG A 146 4.87 4.90 19.37
N ASP A 147 4.06 5.93 19.62
CA ASP A 147 2.91 5.91 20.50
C ASP A 147 1.62 6.29 19.75
N PRO A 148 0.43 5.96 20.28
CA PRO A 148 -0.83 6.44 19.72
C PRO A 148 -0.86 7.97 19.66
N VAL A 149 -1.22 8.51 18.50
CA VAL A 149 -1.35 9.96 18.32
C VAL A 149 -2.73 10.41 18.79
N THR A 150 -2.77 11.18 19.87
CA THR A 150 -4.01 11.71 20.47
C THR A 150 -4.11 13.23 20.41
N THR A 151 -3.07 13.90 19.92
CA THR A 151 -3.00 15.36 19.79
C THR A 151 -2.17 15.73 18.57
N SER A 152 -2.43 16.89 17.99
CA SER A 152 -1.55 17.46 16.95
C SER A 152 -0.22 17.92 17.57
N GLU A 153 0.88 17.71 16.85
CA GLU A 153 2.22 17.97 17.35
C GLU A 153 3.16 18.49 16.26
N LEU A 154 3.93 19.52 16.60
CA LEU A 154 5.09 19.96 15.84
C LEU A 154 6.36 19.40 16.49
N VAL A 155 6.92 18.37 15.89
CA VAL A 155 8.11 17.66 16.41
C VAL A 155 9.37 18.49 16.21
N THR A 156 9.50 19.11 15.03
CA THR A 156 10.64 19.95 14.66
C THR A 156 10.32 21.42 14.93
N GLN A 157 10.98 22.01 15.92
CA GLN A 157 10.69 23.39 16.35
C GLN A 157 11.10 24.47 15.35
N SER A 158 12.11 24.21 14.50
CA SER A 158 12.59 25.17 13.50
C SER A 158 13.16 24.47 12.28
N ASP A 159 13.06 25.09 11.10
CA ASP A 159 13.75 24.64 9.88
C ASP A 159 15.28 24.56 10.07
N ALA A 160 15.96 23.87 9.15
CA ALA A 160 17.41 23.84 9.15
C ALA A 160 17.98 25.25 8.94
N TYR A 161 19.16 25.51 9.50
CA TYR A 161 19.77 26.84 9.44
C TYR A 161 19.86 27.35 7.99
N GLY A 162 19.32 28.54 7.75
CA GLY A 162 19.29 29.20 6.45
C GLY A 162 18.39 28.55 5.39
N LEU A 163 17.64 27.48 5.70
CA LEU A 163 16.79 26.79 4.71
C LEU A 163 15.73 27.74 4.12
N VAL A 164 15.03 28.48 4.99
CA VAL A 164 13.97 29.42 4.58
C VAL A 164 14.50 30.43 3.57
N GLU A 165 15.62 31.08 3.88
CA GLU A 165 16.24 32.08 2.99
C GLU A 165 16.76 31.44 1.69
N ARG A 166 17.42 30.27 1.78
CA ARG A 166 17.91 29.55 0.59
C ARG A 166 16.76 29.21 -0.36
N VAL A 167 15.66 28.65 0.15
CA VAL A 167 14.51 28.26 -0.68
C VAL A 167 13.82 29.49 -1.25
N ARG A 168 13.55 30.53 -0.43
CA ARG A 168 12.95 31.78 -0.92
C ARG A 168 13.78 32.46 -2.00
N SER A 169 15.11 32.40 -1.89
CA SER A 169 16.02 33.02 -2.87
C SER A 169 15.96 32.37 -4.26
N LEU A 170 15.39 31.16 -4.38
CA LEU A 170 15.13 30.53 -5.69
C LEU A 170 14.14 31.32 -6.55
N GLY A 171 13.31 32.18 -5.93
CA GLY A 171 12.33 32.98 -6.64
C GLY A 171 11.25 32.11 -7.28
N THR A 172 10.90 32.43 -8.54
CA THR A 172 10.01 31.62 -9.35
C THR A 172 10.83 30.77 -10.33
N LYS A 173 10.63 29.45 -10.32
CA LYS A 173 11.32 28.52 -11.23
C LYS A 173 10.33 27.61 -11.95
N ASP A 174 10.75 27.11 -13.09
CA ASP A 174 10.11 25.95 -13.71
C ASP A 174 10.75 24.67 -13.17
N VAL A 175 9.95 23.80 -12.58
CA VAL A 175 10.37 22.50 -12.05
C VAL A 175 9.48 21.44 -12.68
N LEU A 176 10.09 20.53 -13.45
CA LEU A 176 9.41 19.44 -14.15
C LEU A 176 8.22 19.93 -15.01
N GLY A 177 8.36 21.07 -15.69
CA GLY A 177 7.33 21.64 -16.57
C GLY A 177 6.21 22.37 -15.81
N THR A 178 6.47 22.74 -14.55
CA THR A 178 5.51 23.45 -13.71
C THR A 178 6.15 24.66 -13.06
N ARG A 179 5.49 25.82 -13.17
CA ARG A 179 5.93 27.07 -12.53
C ARG A 179 5.69 27.01 -11.01
N VAL A 180 6.75 27.13 -10.22
CA VAL A 180 6.75 27.08 -8.75
C VAL A 180 7.26 28.43 -8.22
N ASP A 181 6.56 29.02 -7.25
CA ASP A 181 6.99 30.26 -6.59
C ASP A 181 7.47 30.00 -5.15
N PHE A 182 8.78 29.86 -4.99
CA PHE A 182 9.41 29.54 -3.71
C PHE A 182 9.46 30.73 -2.74
N ARG A 183 9.15 31.96 -3.17
CA ARG A 183 9.06 33.12 -2.27
C ARG A 183 7.96 32.95 -1.22
N ARG A 184 6.98 32.09 -1.50
CA ARG A 184 5.87 31.74 -0.61
C ARG A 184 6.25 30.72 0.47
N PHE A 185 7.49 30.22 0.50
CA PHE A 185 7.94 29.23 1.49
C PHE A 185 7.75 29.77 2.91
N LEU A 186 6.98 29.06 3.72
CA LEU A 186 6.70 29.41 5.12
C LEU A 186 7.71 28.74 6.04
N PRO A 187 8.09 29.34 7.18
CA PRO A 187 8.73 28.63 8.28
C PRO A 187 7.86 27.46 8.77
N ILE A 188 8.46 26.36 9.22
CA ILE A 188 7.75 25.14 9.60
C ILE A 188 6.68 25.37 10.68
N GLY A 189 6.94 26.27 11.64
CA GLY A 189 5.96 26.65 12.67
C GLY A 189 4.71 27.34 12.10
N GLU A 190 4.89 28.25 11.14
CA GLU A 190 3.78 28.91 10.45
C GLU A 190 3.01 27.93 9.55
N LEU A 191 3.74 27.04 8.87
CA LEU A 191 3.15 25.98 8.05
C LEU A 191 2.30 25.04 8.92
N PHE A 192 2.80 24.61 10.07
CA PHE A 192 2.06 23.81 11.04
C PHE A 192 0.81 24.53 11.54
N ALA A 193 0.92 25.82 11.90
CA ALA A 193 -0.23 26.61 12.33
C ALA A 193 -1.30 26.74 11.25
N CYS A 194 -0.90 26.83 9.97
CA CYS A 194 -1.83 26.88 8.85
C CYS A 194 -2.55 25.53 8.67
N LEU A 195 -1.80 24.42 8.59
CA LEU A 195 -2.37 23.09 8.36
C LEU A 195 -3.14 22.55 9.56
N SER A 196 -2.81 22.97 10.78
CA SER A 196 -3.56 22.59 11.99
C SER A 196 -5.02 23.06 11.95
N ARG A 197 -5.35 24.11 11.17
CA ARG A 197 -6.74 24.56 10.97
C ARG A 197 -7.58 23.56 10.18
N MET A 198 -6.96 22.60 9.50
CA MET A 198 -7.66 21.52 8.82
C MET A 198 -8.10 20.41 9.78
N VAL A 199 -7.54 20.36 10.99
CA VAL A 199 -7.98 19.40 12.02
C VAL A 199 -9.44 19.69 12.40
N GLY A 200 -10.25 18.64 12.49
CA GLY A 200 -11.70 18.70 12.67
C GLY A 200 -12.50 18.78 11.36
N THR A 201 -11.84 18.96 10.21
CA THR A 201 -12.52 18.97 8.89
C THR A 201 -12.69 17.57 8.34
N ARG A 202 -13.44 17.46 7.23
CA ARG A 202 -13.73 16.20 6.53
C ARG A 202 -13.28 16.29 5.07
N ILE A 203 -12.67 15.21 4.59
CA ILE A 203 -12.35 15.01 3.17
C ILE A 203 -13.16 13.82 2.64
N ALA A 204 -13.40 13.79 1.32
CA ALA A 204 -14.15 12.70 0.70
C ALA A 204 -13.43 11.34 0.87
N ASP A 205 -14.20 10.30 1.18
CA ASP A 205 -13.72 8.91 1.19
C ASP A 205 -14.39 8.13 0.05
N PRO A 206 -13.68 7.92 -1.08
CA PRO A 206 -14.24 7.22 -2.23
C PRO A 206 -14.38 5.69 -2.03
N GLY A 207 -13.99 5.15 -0.87
CA GLY A 207 -14.26 3.76 -0.50
C GLY A 207 -13.08 3.07 0.18
N ALA A 208 -13.33 1.87 0.71
CA ALA A 208 -12.39 1.16 1.60
C ALA A 208 -11.00 0.91 0.98
N ASP A 209 -10.93 0.66 -0.32
CA ASP A 209 -9.70 0.32 -1.05
C ASP A 209 -9.10 1.47 -1.88
N GLN A 210 -9.64 2.69 -1.74
CA GLN A 210 -9.23 3.87 -2.47
C GLN A 210 -8.26 4.75 -1.67
N GLU A 211 -7.27 4.15 -1.02
CA GLU A 211 -6.29 4.86 -0.18
C GLU A 211 -5.53 5.94 -0.96
N ARG A 212 -5.20 5.66 -2.23
CA ARG A 212 -4.57 6.65 -3.12
C ARG A 212 -5.48 7.86 -3.33
N SER A 213 -6.75 7.63 -3.65
CA SER A 213 -7.71 8.71 -3.87
C SER A 213 -8.00 9.52 -2.61
N ARG A 214 -7.96 8.90 -1.42
CA ARG A 214 -8.00 9.64 -0.14
C ARG A 214 -6.76 10.54 0.02
N GLY A 215 -5.58 10.04 -0.36
CA GLY A 215 -4.34 10.83 -0.39
C GLY A 215 -4.46 12.04 -1.34
N ASP A 216 -5.01 11.83 -2.53
CA ASP A 216 -5.28 12.90 -3.50
C ASP A 216 -6.24 13.97 -2.95
N ALA A 217 -7.32 13.55 -2.28
CA ALA A 217 -8.27 14.46 -1.65
C ALA A 217 -7.63 15.28 -0.52
N LEU A 218 -6.76 14.65 0.29
CA LEU A 218 -6.00 15.37 1.33
C LEU A 218 -5.02 16.36 0.71
N HIS A 219 -4.28 15.97 -0.33
CA HIS A 219 -3.35 16.85 -1.04
C HIS A 219 -4.10 18.07 -1.60
N GLU A 220 -5.26 17.88 -2.24
CA GLU A 220 -6.08 18.99 -2.72
C GLU A 220 -6.50 19.94 -1.58
N ALA A 221 -6.93 19.38 -0.44
CA ALA A 221 -7.32 20.18 0.72
C ALA A 221 -6.14 20.98 1.31
N VAL A 222 -4.94 20.39 1.35
CA VAL A 222 -3.70 21.05 1.79
C VAL A 222 -3.33 22.19 0.84
N CYS A 223 -3.31 21.94 -0.48
CA CYS A 223 -3.06 22.99 -1.47
C CYS A 223 -4.04 24.16 -1.31
N ARG A 224 -5.33 23.87 -1.14
CA ARG A 224 -6.37 24.89 -0.93
C ARG A 224 -6.12 25.68 0.35
N SER A 225 -5.78 25.02 1.45
CA SER A 225 -5.47 25.68 2.74
C SER A 225 -4.27 26.62 2.64
N LEU A 226 -3.29 26.30 1.79
CA LEU A 226 -2.09 27.11 1.56
C LEU A 226 -2.28 28.17 0.46
N GLY A 227 -3.46 28.24 -0.17
CA GLY A 227 -3.72 29.11 -1.33
C GLY A 227 -2.85 28.73 -2.54
N MET A 228 -2.59 27.45 -2.72
CA MET A 228 -1.77 26.88 -3.79
C MET A 228 -2.65 26.09 -4.76
N ILE A 229 -2.23 26.04 -6.01
CA ILE A 229 -2.92 25.28 -7.04
C ILE A 229 -2.40 23.84 -6.97
N ARG A 230 -3.32 22.86 -6.89
CA ARG A 230 -2.94 21.44 -6.98
C ARG A 230 -2.25 21.19 -8.31
N LYS A 231 -1.06 20.61 -8.23
CA LYS A 231 -0.28 20.18 -9.40
C LYS A 231 -0.42 18.67 -9.55
N GLU A 232 -0.23 18.19 -10.76
CA GLU A 232 -0.33 16.76 -11.05
C GLU A 232 0.78 16.01 -10.30
N ASP A 233 0.41 14.98 -9.53
CA ASP A 233 1.35 14.14 -8.80
C ASP A 233 2.13 13.26 -9.79
N LYS A 234 3.41 13.60 -9.99
CA LYS A 234 4.34 12.83 -10.84
C LYS A 234 5.02 11.68 -10.08
N GLY A 235 4.59 11.39 -8.85
CA GLY A 235 5.17 10.36 -7.99
C GLY A 235 6.53 10.74 -7.41
N THR A 236 6.83 12.03 -7.34
CA THR A 236 8.11 12.58 -6.85
C THR A 236 7.88 13.34 -5.56
N CYS A 237 8.64 13.00 -4.51
CA CYS A 237 8.70 13.80 -3.30
C CYS A 237 9.44 15.13 -3.57
N PRO A 238 8.99 16.26 -3.02
CA PRO A 238 7.81 16.43 -2.16
C PRO A 238 6.51 16.72 -2.93
N ASP A 239 5.36 16.36 -2.34
CA ASP A 239 4.01 16.61 -2.88
C ASP A 239 3.75 18.11 -3.20
N VAL A 240 4.10 19.02 -2.28
CA VAL A 240 3.94 20.48 -2.44
C VAL A 240 5.32 21.14 -2.51
N LEU A 241 5.82 21.31 -3.74
CA LEU A 241 7.15 21.85 -4.03
C LEU A 241 7.39 23.23 -3.40
N GLU A 242 6.42 24.15 -3.48
CA GLU A 242 6.49 25.51 -2.90
C GLU A 242 6.81 25.51 -1.41
N GLN A 243 6.51 24.40 -0.71
CA GLN A 243 6.71 24.24 0.72
C GLN A 243 7.63 23.08 1.06
N LEU A 244 8.32 22.46 0.11
CA LEU A 244 9.08 21.21 0.36
C LEU A 244 8.30 20.25 1.29
N LEU A 245 7.01 20.07 1.04
CA LEU A 245 6.08 19.43 1.97
C LEU A 245 5.56 18.12 1.35
N GLU A 246 5.81 17.02 2.04
CA GLU A 246 5.20 15.73 1.80
C GLU A 246 3.97 15.57 2.71
N VAL A 247 2.85 15.13 2.15
CA VAL A 247 1.58 14.99 2.85
C VAL A 247 1.20 13.51 2.92
N LYS A 248 0.89 13.02 4.12
CA LYS A 248 0.45 11.64 4.34
C LYS A 248 -0.86 11.63 5.11
N LEU A 249 -1.78 10.78 4.67
CA LEU A 249 -2.98 10.43 5.42
C LEU A 249 -2.80 9.07 6.10
N GLN A 250 -3.02 9.00 7.40
CA GLN A 250 -3.09 7.76 8.16
C GLN A 250 -4.52 7.49 8.62
N THR A 251 -5.17 6.55 7.94
CA THR A 251 -6.35 5.83 8.45
C THR A 251 -6.00 4.43 8.96
N SER A 252 -4.71 4.06 8.89
CA SER A 252 -4.15 2.79 9.34
C SER A 252 -2.80 3.00 10.05
N PRO A 253 -2.29 2.01 10.81
CA PRO A 253 -1.11 2.18 11.66
C PRO A 253 0.20 2.46 10.91
N THR A 254 0.26 2.26 9.59
CA THR A 254 1.49 2.30 8.80
C THR A 254 1.51 3.54 7.89
N ILE A 255 2.68 4.17 7.77
CA ILE A 255 3.02 5.25 6.84
C ILE A 255 3.90 4.65 5.74
N ASP A 256 3.54 4.84 4.47
CA ASP A 256 4.42 4.56 3.31
C ASP A 256 5.33 5.78 3.05
N LEU A 257 6.64 5.56 3.11
CA LEU A 257 7.67 6.59 2.90
C LEU A 257 8.22 6.58 1.46
N GLY A 258 7.80 5.62 0.62
CA GLY A 258 8.30 5.49 -0.73
C GLY A 258 9.72 4.91 -0.81
N LEU A 259 10.49 5.34 -1.81
CA LEU A 259 11.80 4.77 -2.15
C LEU A 259 12.95 5.37 -1.33
N MET A 260 12.79 6.58 -0.80
CA MET A 260 13.83 7.35 -0.11
C MET A 260 13.48 7.49 1.38
N LEU A 261 14.50 7.58 2.23
CA LEU A 261 14.31 7.82 3.66
C LEU A 261 14.14 9.32 3.95
N PRO A 262 13.23 9.70 4.88
CA PRO A 262 13.08 11.09 5.30
C PRO A 262 14.35 11.74 5.86
N ASP A 263 15.21 11.00 6.55
CA ASP A 263 16.41 11.51 7.20
C ASP A 263 17.66 11.48 6.29
N ASP A 264 17.50 11.13 5.01
CA ASP A 264 18.60 11.04 4.07
C ASP A 264 19.17 12.43 3.72
N GLU A 265 20.48 12.52 3.57
CA GLU A 265 21.18 13.76 3.23
C GLU A 265 21.37 13.97 1.73
N ILE A 266 20.84 13.06 0.91
CA ILE A 266 20.87 13.17 -0.54
C ILE A 266 20.05 14.40 -1.00
N PRO A 267 20.57 15.22 -1.93
CA PRO A 267 19.84 16.34 -2.53
C PRO A 267 18.56 15.89 -3.23
N LEU A 268 17.53 16.73 -3.23
CA LEU A 268 16.31 16.49 -4.02
C LEU A 268 16.58 16.70 -5.52
N ASP A 269 16.03 15.83 -6.35
CA ASP A 269 16.10 15.97 -7.81
C ASP A 269 15.38 17.24 -8.31
N THR A 270 14.29 17.63 -7.63
CA THR A 270 13.44 18.76 -7.99
C THR A 270 13.98 20.11 -7.51
N VAL A 271 14.64 20.11 -6.34
CA VAL A 271 15.15 21.31 -5.67
C VAL A 271 16.52 20.99 -5.07
N THR A 272 17.56 20.98 -5.91
CA THR A 272 18.92 20.54 -5.54
C THR A 272 19.58 21.33 -4.40
N SER A 273 19.06 22.52 -4.08
CA SER A 273 19.45 23.34 -2.92
C SER A 273 18.89 22.85 -1.57
N ALA A 274 18.07 21.79 -1.59
CA ALA A 274 17.49 21.15 -0.42
C ALA A 274 17.74 19.63 -0.48
N LYS A 275 17.79 19.00 0.69
CA LYS A 275 17.98 17.55 0.85
C LYS A 275 16.67 16.87 1.24
N HIS A 276 16.61 15.53 1.18
CA HIS A 276 15.49 14.77 1.73
C HIS A 276 15.24 15.10 3.21
N CYS A 277 16.30 15.25 4.01
CA CYS A 277 16.20 15.64 5.42
C CYS A 277 15.69 17.08 5.68
N ASP A 278 15.61 17.91 4.65
CA ASP A 278 14.97 19.24 4.70
C ASP A 278 13.47 19.20 4.36
N VAL A 279 12.98 18.12 3.73
CA VAL A 279 11.55 17.95 3.41
C VAL A 279 10.74 17.88 4.70
N ARG A 280 9.59 18.55 4.70
CA ARG A 280 8.66 18.58 5.82
C ARG A 280 7.57 17.56 5.59
N TYR A 281 7.24 16.78 6.60
CA TYR A 281 6.22 15.74 6.54
C TYR A 281 5.02 16.19 7.38
N ALA A 282 3.87 16.38 6.73
CA ALA A 282 2.58 16.57 7.39
C ALA A 282 1.82 15.24 7.36
N VAL A 283 1.79 14.56 8.51
CA VAL A 283 1.07 13.30 8.69
C VAL A 283 -0.25 13.58 9.38
N PHE A 284 -1.34 13.55 8.61
CA PHE A 284 -2.69 13.68 9.13
C PHE A 284 -3.22 12.32 9.57
N TYR A 285 -3.76 12.25 10.78
CA TYR A 285 -4.49 11.11 11.30
C TYR A 285 -5.97 11.33 11.09
N GLY A 286 -6.67 10.31 10.61
CA GLY A 286 -8.10 10.43 10.42
C GLY A 286 -8.87 9.12 10.52
N LEU A 287 -10.15 9.26 10.80
CA LEU A 287 -11.10 8.16 10.88
C LEU A 287 -12.05 8.19 9.68
N ALA A 288 -12.08 7.08 8.95
CA ALA A 288 -13.01 6.88 7.85
C ALA A 288 -14.37 6.41 8.37
N ASP A 289 -15.46 7.07 7.96
CA ASP A 289 -16.85 6.67 8.27
C ASP A 289 -17.56 5.98 7.08
N GLY A 290 -16.83 5.69 6.00
CA GLY A 290 -17.32 5.06 4.79
C GLY A 290 -17.84 6.03 3.73
N LYS A 291 -17.96 7.34 4.05
CA LYS A 291 -18.24 8.41 3.07
C LYS A 291 -17.22 9.53 3.12
N ASN A 292 -16.67 9.79 4.30
CA ASN A 292 -15.67 10.81 4.53
C ASN A 292 -14.57 10.29 5.47
N VAL A 293 -13.42 10.94 5.41
CA VAL A 293 -12.39 10.85 6.44
C VAL A 293 -12.42 12.14 7.25
N GLN A 294 -12.66 12.02 8.55
CA GLN A 294 -12.48 13.12 9.49
C GLN A 294 -11.00 13.23 9.84
N LEU A 295 -10.43 14.43 9.78
CA LEU A 295 -9.04 14.68 10.17
C LEU A 295 -8.98 14.99 11.65
N ASP A 296 -8.41 14.11 12.47
CA ASP A 296 -8.45 14.23 13.93
C ASP A 296 -7.19 14.88 14.49
N HIS A 297 -6.01 14.57 13.94
CA HIS A 297 -4.73 15.10 14.41
C HIS A 297 -3.76 15.34 13.25
N LEU A 298 -2.79 16.23 13.46
CA LEU A 298 -1.69 16.51 12.56
C LEU A 298 -0.37 16.38 13.30
N VAL A 299 0.54 15.54 12.80
CA VAL A 299 1.94 15.53 13.23
C VAL A 299 2.78 16.13 12.11
N MET A 300 3.57 17.15 12.43
CA MET A 300 4.50 17.77 11.49
C MET A 300 5.95 17.67 11.98
N CYS A 301 6.85 17.30 11.09
CA CYS A 301 8.29 17.23 11.35
C CYS A 301 9.09 17.52 10.08
N ALA A 302 10.35 17.90 10.22
CA ALA A 302 11.30 17.83 9.11
C ALA A 302 11.86 16.40 9.00
N GLY A 303 12.32 16.03 7.82
CA GLY A 303 12.85 14.70 7.51
C GLY A 303 13.96 14.27 8.48
N ARG A 304 14.88 15.19 8.83
CA ARG A 304 15.94 14.97 9.83
C ARG A 304 15.46 14.53 11.22
N ASP A 305 14.23 14.86 11.59
CA ASP A 305 13.64 14.54 12.90
C ASP A 305 12.52 13.49 12.79
N PHE A 306 12.23 12.99 11.58
CA PHE A 306 11.11 12.11 11.32
C PHE A 306 11.13 10.88 12.24
N PHE A 307 12.28 10.23 12.38
CA PHE A 307 12.43 9.03 13.20
C PHE A 307 12.58 9.29 14.71
N LYS A 308 12.57 10.56 15.15
CA LYS A 308 12.41 10.89 16.58
C LYS A 308 10.99 10.59 17.04
N TYR A 309 9.99 10.85 16.20
CA TYR A 309 8.58 10.60 16.49
C TYR A 309 8.10 9.25 15.95
N PHE A 310 8.49 8.93 14.71
CA PHE A 310 8.09 7.70 14.05
C PHE A 310 9.11 6.57 14.27
N GLN A 311 8.62 5.36 14.48
CA GLN A 311 9.44 4.17 14.46
C GLN A 311 9.47 3.63 13.03
N ARG A 312 10.67 3.43 12.47
CA ARG A 312 10.82 2.64 11.25
C ARG A 312 10.36 1.20 11.52
N PHE A 313 9.74 0.54 10.55
CA PHE A 313 9.51 -0.90 10.68
C PHE A 313 10.85 -1.64 10.61
N GLU A 314 11.36 -2.08 11.76
CA GLU A 314 12.65 -2.77 11.93
C GLU A 314 12.59 -4.30 11.68
N GLY A 315 11.50 -4.81 11.08
CA GLY A 315 11.45 -6.17 10.51
C GLY A 315 12.36 -6.32 9.28
N LYS A 316 12.02 -7.12 8.25
CA LYS A 316 12.71 -6.98 6.94
C LYS A 316 12.58 -5.50 6.55
N VAL A 317 13.65 -4.71 6.73
CA VAL A 317 13.76 -3.23 6.77
C VAL A 317 13.22 -2.54 5.50
N VAL A 318 12.85 -3.36 4.53
CA VAL A 318 12.40 -3.03 3.20
C VAL A 318 11.24 -3.95 2.87
N ASN A 319 10.07 -3.39 2.59
CA ASN A 319 9.05 -4.13 1.87
C ASN A 319 9.43 -4.13 0.40
N LYS A 320 9.87 -5.29 -0.08
CA LYS A 320 10.16 -5.51 -1.49
C LYS A 320 8.86 -5.83 -2.21
N LYS A 321 8.63 -5.22 -3.36
CA LYS A 321 7.45 -5.48 -4.18
C LYS A 321 7.90 -5.87 -5.57
N LEU A 322 7.49 -7.06 -5.99
CA LEU A 322 7.56 -7.49 -7.37
C LEU A 322 6.26 -7.09 -8.06
N GLN A 323 6.37 -6.47 -9.23
CA GLN A 323 5.22 -6.08 -10.05
C GLN A 323 5.32 -6.78 -11.40
N ILE A 324 4.31 -7.59 -11.71
CA ILE A 324 4.26 -8.38 -12.93
C ILE A 324 3.05 -7.90 -13.74
N PRO A 325 3.26 -7.18 -14.84
CA PRO A 325 2.19 -6.87 -15.78
C PRO A 325 1.59 -8.16 -16.33
N LEU A 326 0.28 -8.34 -16.15
CA LEU A 326 -0.43 -9.47 -16.71
C LEU A 326 -0.92 -9.11 -18.12
N PRO A 327 -0.87 -10.03 -19.10
CA PRO A 327 -1.49 -9.84 -20.41
C PRO A 327 -2.97 -9.45 -20.32
N SER A 328 -3.50 -8.77 -21.33
CA SER A 328 -4.92 -8.37 -21.37
C SER A 328 -5.87 -9.56 -21.31
N ASP A 329 -5.48 -10.66 -21.95
CA ASP A 329 -6.16 -11.95 -22.09
C ASP A 329 -5.82 -12.95 -20.98
N PHE A 330 -5.17 -12.51 -19.90
CA PHE A 330 -4.68 -13.44 -18.85
C PHE A 330 -5.79 -14.26 -18.17
N PHE A 331 -7.02 -13.73 -18.13
CA PHE A 331 -8.18 -14.37 -17.51
C PHE A 331 -9.16 -14.98 -18.52
N ASP A 332 -8.86 -14.91 -19.82
CA ASP A 332 -9.74 -15.38 -20.90
C ASP A 332 -9.71 -16.91 -21.07
#